data_AF-A0A6A6HEL0-F1
#
_entry.id   AF-A0A6A6HEL0-F1
#
_cell.length_a   1.000
_cell.length_b   1.000
_cell.length_c   1.000
_cell.angle_alpha   90.00
_cell.angle_beta   90.00
_cell.angle_gamma   90.00
#
_symmetry.space_group_name_H-M   'P 1'
#
loop_
_entity.id
_entity.type
_entity.pdbx_description
1 polymer ?
#
loop_
_entity_poly.entity_id
_entity_poly.type
_entity_poly.pdbx_seq_one_letter_code
_entity_poly.pdbx_strand_id
1 'polypeptide(L)'
;MIRRTVLNQSTSIHATLRRHAAPQRLSRHPFYRSSFTSPQRSWIASRWHSASAEQNTSTAQDSASQPTSEGGASAAEDAVAQEQAQVQEDPKAEELEKKNREIIDLKDRYLRQVAEFRNLQERTKREVQAAKDFALQRFAKDLIDSVDNLDRALLTVPEDKIDADNKDLVNLRSGLKMTDTILMQTLKKHGLERFDPSDTKEKFDPNRHEATFQVPQPDKEDGTVFHTQQKGWALNGRVIRAPKVGVVKNS
;
A
#
# COMPACT_ATOMS: atom_id res chain seq x y z
N MET A 1 -51.62 -5.81 56.74
CA MET A 1 -51.86 -4.43 57.21
C MET A 1 -50.51 -3.79 57.52
N ILE A 2 -50.28 -2.55 57.09
CA ILE A 2 -48.96 -1.89 57.12
C ILE A 2 -48.99 -0.68 58.08
N ARG A 3 -47.96 -0.54 58.92
CA ARG A 3 -47.52 0.71 59.56
C ARG A 3 -45.98 0.75 59.38
N ARG A 4 -45.35 1.73 58.71
CA ARG A 4 -45.07 3.13 59.14
C ARG A 4 -44.43 3.16 60.55
N THR A 5 -43.35 3.86 60.88
CA THR A 5 -42.51 4.91 60.23
C THR A 5 -41.15 4.97 61.01
N VAL A 6 -40.03 5.60 60.65
CA VAL A 6 -39.60 6.58 59.61
C VAL A 6 -38.14 6.23 59.19
N LEU A 7 -37.56 6.85 58.15
CA LEU A 7 -36.10 7.06 58.04
C LEU A 7 -35.78 8.52 57.65
N ASN A 8 -34.59 8.99 58.02
CA ASN A 8 -34.29 10.39 58.28
C ASN A 8 -34.11 11.27 57.01
N GLN A 9 -34.44 12.56 57.10
CA GLN A 9 -34.15 13.53 56.05
C GLN A 9 -32.75 14.13 56.22
N SER A 10 -32.02 14.30 55.12
CA SER A 10 -30.81 15.14 55.07
C SER A 10 -30.76 15.91 53.74
N THR A 11 -31.28 17.13 53.76
CA THR A 11 -31.18 18.06 52.63
C THR A 11 -29.87 18.86 52.71
N SER A 12 -28.97 18.67 51.75
CA SER A 12 -27.81 19.55 51.55
C SER A 12 -27.88 20.25 50.19
N ILE A 13 -27.82 21.58 50.26
CA ILE A 13 -27.92 22.53 49.14
C ILE A 13 -26.68 22.42 48.24
N HIS A 14 -26.84 22.55 46.92
CA HIS A 14 -25.87 23.29 46.09
C HIS A 14 -26.52 23.91 44.85
N ALA A 15 -26.17 25.16 44.57
CA ALA A 15 -26.90 26.05 43.65
C ALA A 15 -26.57 25.84 42.17
N THR A 16 -27.59 25.89 41.31
CA THR A 16 -27.46 25.88 39.85
C THR A 16 -27.08 27.26 39.30
N LEU A 17 -25.79 27.51 39.05
CA LEU A 17 -25.34 28.74 38.39
C LEU A 17 -25.41 28.58 36.84
N ARG A 18 -26.55 28.91 36.26
CA ARG A 18 -26.79 28.86 34.80
C ARG A 18 -26.05 29.99 34.08
N ARG A 19 -24.78 29.80 33.71
CA ARG A 19 -24.05 30.74 32.84
C ARG A 19 -24.47 30.54 31.37
N HIS A 20 -25.11 31.55 30.79
CA HIS A 20 -25.28 31.64 29.34
C HIS A 20 -23.96 32.01 28.68
N ALA A 21 -23.42 31.13 27.85
CA ALA A 21 -22.28 31.44 26.98
C ALA A 21 -22.79 32.09 25.69
N ALA A 22 -22.35 33.33 25.42
CA ALA A 22 -22.66 34.04 24.18
C ALA A 22 -21.86 33.47 22.99
N PRO A 23 -22.39 33.49 21.76
CA PRO A 23 -21.67 33.04 20.58
C PRO A 23 -20.55 34.02 20.21
N GLN A 24 -19.29 33.55 20.20
CA GLN A 24 -18.18 34.37 19.72
C GLN A 24 -18.25 34.55 18.20
N ARG A 25 -18.27 35.81 17.75
CA ARG A 25 -18.14 36.15 16.34
C ARG A 25 -16.71 35.88 15.86
N LEU A 26 -16.55 34.91 14.95
CA LEU A 26 -15.32 34.73 14.19
C LEU A 26 -15.07 35.95 13.29
N SER A 27 -14.01 36.70 13.60
CA SER A 27 -13.51 37.79 12.75
C SER A 27 -12.93 37.23 11.46
N ARG A 28 -13.57 37.50 10.33
CA ARG A 28 -13.01 37.23 9.00
C ARG A 28 -11.79 38.13 8.75
N HIS A 29 -10.59 37.56 8.79
CA HIS A 29 -9.42 38.25 8.25
C HIS A 29 -9.53 38.35 6.71
N PRO A 30 -9.20 39.51 6.11
CA PRO A 30 -9.11 39.61 4.65
C PRO A 30 -7.88 38.86 4.16
N PHE A 31 -8.07 37.92 3.24
CA PHE A 31 -6.96 37.23 2.58
C PHE A 31 -6.17 38.22 1.71
N TYR A 32 -4.95 38.53 2.12
CA TYR A 32 -3.98 39.25 1.28
C TYR A 32 -3.58 38.34 0.11
N ARG A 33 -4.19 38.56 -1.05
CA ARG A 33 -3.86 37.82 -2.29
C ARG A 33 -2.61 38.41 -2.91
N SER A 34 -1.43 37.98 -2.46
CA SER A 34 -0.16 38.34 -3.08
C SER A 34 -0.11 37.83 -4.53
N SER A 35 -0.12 38.76 -5.48
CA SER A 35 0.05 38.47 -6.90
C SER A 35 1.52 38.13 -7.18
N PHE A 36 1.87 36.85 -7.07
CA PHE A 36 3.19 36.37 -7.48
C PHE A 36 3.29 36.38 -9.01
N THR A 37 3.72 37.52 -9.55
CA THR A 37 4.08 37.64 -10.97
C THR A 37 5.34 36.82 -11.23
N SER A 38 5.24 35.80 -12.09
CA SER A 38 6.37 34.98 -12.49
C SER A 38 7.20 35.71 -13.55
N PRO A 39 8.47 36.08 -13.30
CA PRO A 39 9.32 36.56 -14.37
C PRO A 39 9.59 35.41 -15.36
N GLN A 40 9.22 35.60 -16.63
CA GLN A 40 9.62 34.69 -17.71
C GLN A 40 11.15 34.66 -17.80
N ARG A 41 11.77 33.60 -17.26
CA ARG A 41 13.20 33.40 -17.35
C ARG A 41 13.52 32.86 -18.75
N SER A 42 13.91 33.75 -19.66
CA SER A 42 14.40 33.38 -20.98
C SER A 42 15.67 32.52 -20.85
N TRP A 43 15.61 31.29 -21.35
CA TRP A 43 16.78 30.42 -21.42
C TRP A 43 17.66 30.84 -22.60
N ILE A 44 18.58 31.77 -22.36
CA ILE A 44 19.68 32.00 -23.29
C ILE A 44 20.61 30.79 -23.20
N ALA A 45 20.50 29.89 -24.17
CA ALA A 45 21.37 28.74 -24.32
C ALA A 45 22.74 29.18 -24.86
N SER A 46 23.64 29.57 -23.96
CA SER A 46 25.06 29.78 -24.28
C SER A 46 25.74 28.45 -24.60
N ARG A 47 25.58 27.98 -25.85
CA ARG A 47 26.40 26.91 -26.42
C ARG A 47 27.84 27.40 -26.55
N TRP A 48 28.72 26.90 -25.69
CA TRP A 48 30.16 27.07 -25.84
C TRP A 48 30.63 26.18 -26.99
N HIS A 49 30.99 26.78 -28.12
CA HIS A 49 31.71 26.10 -29.19
C HIS A 49 33.22 26.33 -29.01
N SER A 50 33.93 25.31 -28.52
CA SER A 50 35.39 25.25 -28.65
C SER A 50 35.73 24.81 -30.08
N ALA A 51 36.08 25.75 -30.94
CA ALA A 51 36.65 25.44 -32.24
C ALA A 51 38.15 25.11 -32.06
N SER A 52 38.51 23.82 -32.17
CA SER A 52 39.84 23.29 -32.56
C SER A 52 39.91 21.78 -32.33
N ALA A 53 39.82 20.99 -33.41
CA ALA A 53 40.48 19.69 -33.61
C ALA A 53 40.00 19.10 -34.95
N GLU A 54 40.89 19.03 -35.93
CA GLU A 54 40.59 18.49 -37.26
C GLU A 54 40.68 16.96 -37.28
N GLN A 55 40.05 16.36 -38.30
CA GLN A 55 40.22 14.95 -38.71
C GLN A 55 41.58 14.86 -39.46
N ASN A 56 42.23 13.71 -39.73
CA ASN A 56 41.82 12.31 -39.83
C ASN A 56 43.08 11.40 -39.98
N THR A 57 42.99 10.07 -39.73
CA THR A 57 43.78 8.94 -40.34
C THR A 57 45.34 8.98 -40.39
N SER A 58 46.12 7.89 -40.44
CA SER A 58 46.00 6.45 -40.09
C SER A 58 47.39 5.79 -40.37
N THR A 59 47.60 4.52 -39.98
CA THR A 59 48.74 3.66 -40.43
C THR A 59 50.11 3.96 -39.79
N ALA A 60 51.00 3.02 -39.44
CA ALA A 60 50.94 1.63 -38.92
C ALA A 60 52.38 1.25 -38.46
N GLN A 61 52.56 0.06 -37.85
CA GLN A 61 53.86 -0.61 -37.59
C GLN A 61 54.80 0.05 -36.55
N ASP A 62 55.59 -0.67 -35.74
CA ASP A 62 55.69 -2.11 -35.44
C ASP A 62 56.45 -2.35 -34.11
N SER A 63 56.29 -3.54 -33.48
CA SER A 63 57.17 -4.12 -32.43
C SER A 63 57.31 -3.38 -31.07
N ALA A 64 57.49 -4.03 -29.90
CA ALA A 64 57.35 -5.42 -29.49
C ALA A 64 57.31 -5.54 -27.94
N SER A 65 56.96 -6.74 -27.44
CA SER A 65 57.31 -7.29 -26.11
C SER A 65 56.59 -6.80 -24.83
N GLN A 66 55.84 -7.73 -24.22
CA GLN A 66 55.45 -7.69 -22.81
C GLN A 66 56.65 -8.01 -21.89
N PRO A 67 56.70 -7.50 -20.64
CA PRO A 67 57.58 -8.03 -19.61
C PRO A 67 56.92 -9.21 -18.88
N THR A 68 57.67 -10.30 -18.68
CA THR A 68 57.31 -11.41 -17.79
C THR A 68 57.75 -11.13 -16.35
N SER A 69 56.95 -11.56 -15.38
CA SER A 69 57.19 -11.38 -13.95
C SER A 69 57.75 -12.64 -13.25
N GLU A 70 58.60 -12.40 -12.25
CA GLU A 70 58.93 -13.27 -11.09
C GLU A 70 59.83 -14.51 -11.27
N GLY A 71 60.70 -14.76 -10.26
CA GLY A 71 61.37 -16.06 -10.03
C GLY A 71 62.85 -16.05 -9.62
N GLY A 72 63.23 -15.33 -8.56
CA GLY A 72 64.65 -15.03 -8.22
C GLY A 72 65.53 -16.15 -7.61
N ALA A 73 66.81 -15.80 -7.33
CA ALA A 73 67.64 -16.38 -6.27
C ALA A 73 68.98 -15.62 -6.04
N SER A 74 69.08 -14.93 -4.90
CA SER A 74 70.23 -14.74 -3.98
C SER A 74 71.67 -14.32 -4.41
N ALA A 75 72.22 -13.43 -3.57
CA ALA A 75 73.63 -13.30 -3.11
C ALA A 75 74.71 -12.62 -3.99
N ALA A 76 74.96 -11.33 -3.70
CA ALA A 76 76.29 -10.74 -3.47
C ALA A 76 76.16 -9.42 -2.67
N GLU A 77 77.23 -8.97 -2.00
CA GLU A 77 77.17 -8.02 -0.87
C GLU A 77 77.50 -6.55 -1.20
N ASP A 78 76.82 -5.67 -0.46
CA ASP A 78 77.31 -4.44 0.19
C ASP A 78 78.13 -3.38 -0.59
N ALA A 79 77.49 -2.23 -0.86
CA ALA A 79 78.17 -0.92 -1.01
C ALA A 79 77.19 0.27 -0.84
N VAL A 80 77.09 0.77 0.39
CA VAL A 80 76.75 2.15 0.82
C VAL A 80 76.34 3.16 -0.26
N ALA A 81 75.07 3.58 -0.23
CA ALA A 81 74.66 4.95 -0.58
C ALA A 81 73.43 5.36 0.26
N GLN A 82 73.65 6.23 1.25
CA GLN A 82 72.55 6.88 1.97
C GLN A 82 71.92 7.93 1.06
N GLU A 83 70.80 7.60 0.42
CA GLU A 83 69.89 8.61 -0.09
C GLU A 83 68.60 8.56 0.73
N GLN A 84 68.64 9.28 1.86
CA GLN A 84 67.43 9.71 2.54
C GLN A 84 66.66 10.59 1.56
N ALA A 85 65.78 9.97 0.78
CA ALA A 85 64.74 10.68 0.06
C ALA A 85 63.96 11.48 1.08
N GLN A 86 64.26 12.78 1.15
CA GLN A 86 63.51 13.70 1.98
C GLN A 86 62.07 13.62 1.52
N VAL A 87 61.21 13.06 2.38
CA VAL A 87 59.78 13.31 2.29
C VAL A 87 59.58 14.77 2.69
N GLN A 88 59.90 15.66 1.75
CA GLN A 88 59.27 16.96 1.72
C GLN A 88 57.80 16.65 1.44
N GLU A 89 57.02 16.63 2.51
CA GLU A 89 55.55 16.63 2.46
C GLU A 89 55.15 17.90 1.74
N ASP A 90 55.12 17.81 0.41
CA ASP A 90 54.76 18.91 -0.47
C ASP A 90 53.32 19.29 -0.07
N PRO A 91 53.05 20.48 0.49
CA PRO A 91 51.74 20.77 1.10
C PRO A 91 50.59 20.69 0.09
N LYS A 92 50.93 20.78 -1.21
CA LYS A 92 50.03 20.53 -2.34
C LYS A 92 49.66 19.05 -2.51
N ALA A 93 50.57 18.11 -2.24
CA ALA A 93 50.29 16.68 -2.33
C ALA A 93 49.24 16.26 -1.29
N GLU A 94 49.39 16.72 -0.04
CA GLU A 94 48.37 16.51 0.99
C GLU A 94 47.02 17.15 0.63
N GLU A 95 47.02 18.36 0.08
CA GLU A 95 45.79 19.05 -0.32
C GLU A 95 45.07 18.31 -1.47
N LEU A 96 45.84 17.75 -2.42
CA LEU A 96 45.32 16.89 -3.49
C LEU A 96 44.75 15.58 -2.93
N GLU A 97 45.43 14.93 -1.98
CA GLU A 97 44.89 13.75 -1.30
C GLU A 97 43.60 14.02 -0.54
N LYS A 98 43.54 15.12 0.23
CA LYS A 98 42.32 15.53 0.97
C LYS A 98 41.15 15.73 0.00
N LYS A 99 41.35 16.47 -1.10
CA LYS A 99 40.34 16.66 -2.16
C LYS A 99 39.96 15.36 -2.86
N ASN A 100 40.91 14.46 -3.12
CA ASN A 100 40.61 13.15 -3.72
C ASN A 100 39.74 12.29 -2.79
N ARG A 101 40.03 12.28 -1.47
CA ARG A 101 39.21 11.60 -0.46
C ARG A 101 37.80 12.21 -0.39
N GLU A 102 37.68 13.54 -0.36
CA GLU A 102 36.39 14.24 -0.44
C GLU A 102 35.59 13.90 -1.71
N ILE A 103 36.25 13.83 -2.87
CA ILE A 103 35.61 13.43 -4.14
C ILE A 103 35.09 11.99 -4.08
N ILE A 104 35.82 11.06 -3.46
CA ILE A 104 35.38 9.67 -3.26
C ILE A 104 34.18 9.62 -2.32
N ASP A 105 34.24 10.34 -1.19
CA ASP A 105 33.16 10.41 -0.20
C ASP A 105 31.86 11.02 -0.78
N LEU A 106 31.99 12.09 -1.56
CA LEU A 106 30.87 12.71 -2.28
C LEU A 106 30.30 11.79 -3.37
N LYS A 107 31.15 11.02 -4.07
CA LYS A 107 30.70 10.01 -5.04
C LYS A 107 29.94 8.87 -4.38
N ASP A 108 30.39 8.33 -3.25
CA ASP A 108 29.63 7.30 -2.51
C ASP A 108 28.26 7.83 -2.06
N ARG A 109 28.25 9.01 -1.41
CA ARG A 109 27.00 9.65 -0.97
C ARG A 109 26.04 9.89 -2.14
N TYR A 110 26.55 10.36 -3.29
CA TYR A 110 25.73 10.57 -4.48
C TYR A 110 25.18 9.25 -5.05
N LEU A 111 26.02 8.22 -5.21
CA LEU A 111 25.59 6.91 -5.71
C LEU A 111 24.55 6.27 -4.78
N ARG A 112 24.73 6.40 -3.46
CA ARG A 112 23.78 5.97 -2.44
C ARG A 112 22.45 6.72 -2.54
N GLN A 113 22.47 8.05 -2.65
CA GLN A 113 21.26 8.86 -2.85
C GLN A 113 20.54 8.51 -4.15
N VAL A 114 21.26 8.21 -5.24
CA VAL A 114 20.67 7.76 -6.51
C VAL A 114 20.00 6.38 -6.34
N ALA A 115 20.60 5.46 -5.57
CA ALA A 115 19.99 4.16 -5.26
C ALA A 115 18.74 4.30 -4.36
N GLU A 116 18.82 5.12 -3.30
CA GLU A 116 17.68 5.45 -2.43
C GLU A 116 16.52 6.07 -3.22
N PHE A 117 16.81 7.00 -4.12
CA PHE A 117 15.81 7.63 -4.98
C PHE A 117 15.14 6.64 -5.95
N ARG A 118 15.91 5.71 -6.53
CA ARG A 118 15.34 4.63 -7.38
C ARG A 118 14.43 3.70 -6.57
N ASN A 119 14.87 3.28 -5.39
CA ASN A 119 14.08 2.46 -4.47
C ASN A 119 12.78 3.16 -4.05
N LEU A 120 12.86 4.47 -3.76
CA LEU A 120 11.70 5.31 -3.47
C LEU A 120 10.74 5.39 -4.66
N GLN A 121 11.25 5.65 -5.87
CA GLN A 121 10.41 5.69 -7.08
C GLN A 121 9.68 4.37 -7.33
N GLU A 122 10.35 3.22 -7.19
CA GLU A 122 9.70 1.91 -7.32
C GLU A 122 8.64 1.68 -6.26
N ARG A 123 8.96 2.01 -5.00
CA ARG A 123 8.04 1.90 -3.88
C ARG A 123 6.80 2.77 -4.10
N THR A 124 6.96 4.04 -4.43
CA THR A 124 5.85 4.96 -4.69
C THR A 124 5.02 4.51 -5.90
N LYS A 125 5.62 3.94 -6.96
CA LYS A 125 4.86 3.33 -8.06
C LYS A 125 3.96 2.18 -7.58
N ARG A 126 4.49 1.28 -6.75
CA ARG A 126 3.70 0.16 -6.15
C ARG A 126 2.60 0.68 -5.21
N GLU A 127 2.90 1.66 -4.37
CA GLU A 127 1.93 2.30 -3.45
C GLU A 127 0.81 3.03 -4.22
N VAL A 128 1.14 3.79 -5.27
CA VAL A 128 0.15 4.48 -6.14
C VAL A 128 -0.71 3.48 -6.90
N GLN A 129 -0.14 2.37 -7.37
CA GLN A 129 -0.92 1.33 -8.04
C GLN A 129 -1.89 0.65 -7.07
N ALA A 130 -1.41 0.20 -5.91
CA ALA A 130 -2.26 -0.37 -4.86
C ALA A 130 -3.34 0.63 -4.38
N ALA A 131 -3.02 1.92 -4.27
CA ALA A 131 -3.99 2.95 -3.90
C ALA A 131 -5.10 3.13 -4.95
N LYS A 132 -4.82 2.91 -6.25
CA LYS A 132 -5.84 2.89 -7.31
C LYS A 132 -6.67 1.62 -7.24
N ASP A 133 -6.01 0.46 -7.17
CA ASP A 133 -6.66 -0.85 -7.21
C ASP A 133 -7.58 -1.11 -6.00
N PHE A 134 -7.30 -0.45 -4.87
CA PHE A 134 -8.11 -0.52 -3.65
C PHE A 134 -8.80 0.80 -3.27
N ALA A 135 -8.83 1.81 -4.16
CA ALA A 135 -9.49 3.11 -3.90
C ALA A 135 -10.97 2.95 -3.48
N LEU A 136 -11.66 2.00 -4.11
CA LEU A 136 -13.08 1.73 -3.88
C LEU A 136 -13.34 0.81 -2.68
N GLN A 137 -12.33 0.31 -1.96
CA GLN A 137 -12.48 -0.72 -0.93
C GLN A 137 -13.50 -0.35 0.17
N ARG A 138 -13.51 0.91 0.63
CA ARG A 138 -14.45 1.37 1.65
C ARG A 138 -15.88 1.43 1.12
N PHE A 139 -16.07 2.04 -0.05
CA PHE A 139 -17.36 2.13 -0.73
C PHE A 139 -17.92 0.72 -1.06
N ALA A 140 -17.07 -0.18 -1.53
CA ALA A 140 -17.39 -1.58 -1.78
C ALA A 140 -17.93 -2.27 -0.53
N LYS A 141 -17.30 -2.07 0.63
CA LYS A 141 -17.77 -2.65 1.90
C LYS A 141 -19.17 -2.16 2.28
N ASP A 142 -19.40 -0.84 2.24
CA ASP A 142 -20.68 -0.24 2.59
C ASP A 142 -21.80 -0.66 1.60
N LEU A 143 -21.46 -0.84 0.33
CA LEU A 143 -22.37 -1.33 -0.73
C LEU A 143 -22.70 -2.83 -0.57
N ILE A 144 -21.73 -3.65 -0.17
CA ILE A 144 -21.90 -5.09 0.06
C ILE A 144 -22.95 -5.38 1.14
N ASP A 145 -23.00 -4.59 2.21
CA ASP A 145 -24.03 -4.77 3.25
C ASP A 145 -25.45 -4.41 2.72
N SER A 146 -25.53 -3.55 1.70
CA SER A 146 -26.79 -3.28 0.97
C SER A 146 -27.19 -4.45 0.04
N VAL A 147 -26.20 -5.10 -0.61
CA VAL A 147 -26.43 -6.31 -1.41
C VAL A 147 -26.94 -7.46 -0.53
N ASP A 148 -26.35 -7.69 0.64
CA ASP A 148 -26.80 -8.72 1.58
C ASP A 148 -28.26 -8.51 2.02
N ASN A 149 -28.72 -7.27 2.11
CA ASN A 149 -30.12 -6.95 2.41
C ASN A 149 -31.07 -7.20 1.23
N LEU A 150 -30.59 -7.04 -0.02
CA LEU A 150 -31.33 -7.45 -1.21
C LEU A 150 -31.44 -8.99 -1.31
N ASP A 151 -30.34 -9.71 -1.06
CA ASP A 151 -30.31 -11.18 -0.92
C ASP A 151 -31.32 -11.63 0.16
N ARG A 152 -31.34 -10.97 1.32
CA ARG A 152 -32.29 -11.24 2.41
C ARG A 152 -33.74 -11.01 1.96
N ALA A 153 -34.03 -9.91 1.27
CA ALA A 153 -35.35 -9.62 0.75
C ALA A 153 -35.84 -10.66 -0.26
N LEU A 154 -34.95 -11.19 -1.12
CA LEU A 154 -35.25 -12.27 -2.07
C LEU A 154 -35.57 -13.61 -1.40
N LEU A 155 -35.06 -13.83 -0.17
CA LEU A 155 -35.32 -15.01 0.66
C LEU A 155 -36.52 -14.85 1.61
N THR A 156 -37.02 -13.63 1.83
CA THR A 156 -38.17 -13.36 2.73
C THR A 156 -39.48 -13.97 2.24
N VAL A 157 -39.61 -14.18 0.92
CA VAL A 157 -40.75 -14.88 0.30
C VAL A 157 -40.33 -16.33 0.02
N PRO A 158 -40.85 -17.33 0.76
CA PRO A 158 -40.58 -18.74 0.47
C PRO A 158 -41.09 -19.13 -0.92
N GLU A 159 -40.39 -20.05 -1.59
CA GLU A 159 -40.82 -20.60 -2.89
C GLU A 159 -42.25 -21.16 -2.81
N ASP A 160 -42.57 -21.85 -1.70
CA ASP A 160 -43.86 -22.48 -1.40
C ASP A 160 -45.04 -21.51 -1.24
N LYS A 161 -44.77 -20.19 -1.20
CA LYS A 161 -45.79 -19.13 -1.10
C LYS A 161 -45.86 -18.25 -2.36
N ILE A 162 -45.16 -18.64 -3.43
CA ILE A 162 -45.36 -18.04 -4.75
C ILE A 162 -46.53 -18.75 -5.45
N ASP A 163 -47.72 -18.52 -4.93
CA ASP A 163 -48.93 -18.93 -5.64
C ASP A 163 -49.07 -18.11 -6.92
N ALA A 164 -49.30 -18.77 -8.05
CA ALA A 164 -49.47 -18.13 -9.35
C ALA A 164 -50.66 -17.14 -9.41
N ASP A 165 -51.55 -17.24 -8.41
CA ASP A 165 -52.68 -16.35 -8.19
C ASP A 165 -52.24 -14.92 -7.84
N ASN A 166 -51.10 -14.74 -7.15
CA ASN A 166 -50.59 -13.43 -6.76
C ASN A 166 -49.51 -12.91 -7.72
N LYS A 167 -49.94 -12.57 -8.95
CA LYS A 167 -49.06 -12.13 -10.05
C LYS A 167 -48.18 -10.93 -9.69
N ASP A 168 -48.64 -10.02 -8.83
CA ASP A 168 -47.87 -8.84 -8.43
C ASP A 168 -46.65 -9.23 -7.58
N LEU A 169 -46.79 -10.22 -6.70
CA LEU A 169 -45.69 -10.79 -5.92
C LEU A 169 -44.65 -11.48 -6.83
N VAL A 170 -45.12 -12.26 -7.82
CA VAL A 170 -44.26 -12.92 -8.82
C VAL A 170 -43.46 -11.89 -9.62
N ASN A 171 -44.13 -10.85 -10.12
CA ASN A 171 -43.53 -9.78 -10.91
C ASN A 171 -42.50 -8.99 -10.09
N LEU A 172 -42.82 -8.66 -8.83
CA LEU A 172 -41.90 -7.99 -7.92
C LEU A 172 -40.63 -8.82 -7.66
N ARG A 173 -40.78 -10.12 -7.33
CA ARG A 173 -39.62 -11.00 -7.08
C ARG A 173 -38.77 -11.19 -8.33
N SER A 174 -39.39 -11.28 -9.51
CA SER A 174 -38.69 -11.31 -10.80
C SER A 174 -37.87 -10.02 -11.03
N GLY A 175 -38.48 -8.84 -10.82
CA GLY A 175 -37.80 -7.55 -10.95
C GLY A 175 -36.62 -7.39 -9.99
N LEU A 176 -36.77 -7.82 -8.73
CA LEU A 176 -35.67 -7.83 -7.76
C LEU A 176 -34.53 -8.77 -8.19
N LYS A 177 -34.84 -9.97 -8.70
CA LYS A 177 -33.85 -10.93 -9.20
C LYS A 177 -33.11 -10.42 -10.44
N MET A 178 -33.80 -9.70 -11.33
CA MET A 178 -33.17 -9.02 -12.47
C MET A 178 -32.22 -7.90 -12.00
N THR A 179 -32.65 -7.12 -10.99
CA THR A 179 -31.83 -6.05 -10.40
C THR A 179 -30.57 -6.61 -9.74
N ASP A 180 -30.69 -7.68 -8.95
CA ASP A 180 -29.54 -8.39 -8.37
C ASP A 180 -28.58 -8.88 -9.45
N THR A 181 -29.09 -9.52 -10.51
CA THR A 181 -28.27 -10.03 -11.61
C THR A 181 -27.46 -8.91 -12.29
N ILE A 182 -28.09 -7.77 -12.58
CA ILE A 182 -27.43 -6.60 -13.20
C ILE A 182 -26.40 -5.98 -12.23
N LEU A 183 -26.72 -5.94 -10.93
CA LEU A 183 -25.82 -5.46 -9.89
C LEU A 183 -24.59 -6.36 -9.78
N MET A 184 -24.76 -7.69 -9.70
CA MET A 184 -23.65 -8.65 -9.66
C MET A 184 -22.74 -8.53 -10.88
N GLN A 185 -23.30 -8.40 -12.08
CA GLN A 185 -22.53 -8.16 -13.31
C GLN A 185 -21.76 -6.83 -13.27
N THR A 186 -22.33 -5.79 -12.67
CA THR A 186 -21.70 -4.47 -12.56
C THR A 186 -20.56 -4.49 -11.53
N LEU A 187 -20.77 -5.12 -10.38
CA LEU A 187 -19.73 -5.32 -9.36
C LEU A 187 -18.54 -6.11 -9.93
N LYS A 188 -18.80 -7.18 -10.69
CA LYS A 188 -17.74 -7.98 -11.34
C LYS A 188 -16.91 -7.17 -12.34
N LYS A 189 -17.50 -6.23 -13.09
CA LYS A 189 -16.75 -5.31 -13.98
C LYS A 189 -15.78 -4.39 -13.22
N HIS A 190 -16.05 -4.10 -11.95
CA HIS A 190 -15.17 -3.31 -11.07
C HIS A 190 -14.25 -4.17 -10.21
N GLY A 191 -14.11 -5.46 -10.52
CA GLY A 191 -13.21 -6.39 -9.81
C GLY A 191 -13.72 -6.85 -8.44
N LEU A 192 -15.00 -6.60 -8.10
CA LEU A 192 -15.64 -7.22 -6.95
C LEU A 192 -16.19 -8.59 -7.32
N GLU A 193 -15.70 -9.63 -6.65
CA GLU A 193 -16.14 -11.01 -6.85
C GLU A 193 -16.76 -11.56 -5.57
N ARG A 194 -18.00 -12.03 -5.68
CA ARG A 194 -18.69 -12.79 -4.63
C ARG A 194 -18.22 -14.23 -4.68
N PHE A 195 -17.83 -14.79 -3.54
CA PHE A 195 -17.44 -16.20 -3.42
C PHE A 195 -18.17 -16.87 -2.25
N ASP A 196 -18.56 -18.14 -2.46
CA ASP A 196 -19.24 -18.96 -1.46
C ASP A 196 -18.50 -20.31 -1.35
N PRO A 197 -17.76 -20.57 -0.26
CA PRO A 197 -17.00 -21.81 -0.11
C PRO A 197 -17.90 -23.05 0.03
N SER A 198 -19.19 -22.89 0.37
CA SER A 198 -20.12 -24.00 0.54
C SER A 198 -20.66 -24.54 -0.80
N ASP A 199 -20.81 -23.68 -1.82
CA ASP A 199 -21.18 -24.09 -3.19
C ASP A 199 -20.06 -24.94 -3.83
N THR A 200 -18.81 -24.53 -3.64
CA THR A 200 -17.62 -25.22 -4.17
C THR A 200 -17.15 -26.40 -3.31
N LYS A 201 -17.72 -26.58 -2.09
CA LYS A 201 -17.29 -27.55 -1.07
C LYS A 201 -15.79 -27.46 -0.75
N GLU A 202 -15.27 -26.23 -0.64
CA GLU A 202 -13.86 -25.99 -0.35
C GLU A 202 -13.48 -26.37 1.09
N LYS A 203 -12.23 -26.77 1.29
CA LYS A 203 -11.64 -26.91 2.62
C LYS A 203 -11.46 -25.54 3.27
N PHE A 204 -11.60 -25.48 4.58
CA PHE A 204 -11.51 -24.23 5.34
C PHE A 204 -10.08 -23.65 5.31
N ASP A 205 -9.93 -22.45 4.74
CA ASP A 205 -8.69 -21.66 4.79
C ASP A 205 -8.84 -20.49 5.78
N PRO A 206 -8.11 -20.49 6.92
CA PRO A 206 -8.14 -19.41 7.91
C PRO A 206 -7.76 -18.02 7.36
N ASN A 207 -7.02 -17.95 6.24
CA ASN A 207 -6.61 -16.68 5.64
C ASN A 207 -7.75 -16.01 4.85
N ARG A 208 -8.76 -16.80 4.44
CA ARG A 208 -9.84 -16.35 3.56
C ARG A 208 -11.22 -16.44 4.21
N HIS A 209 -11.44 -17.36 5.16
CA HIS A 209 -12.76 -17.73 5.69
C HIS A 209 -12.88 -17.47 7.21
N GLU A 210 -14.06 -17.08 7.68
CA GLU A 210 -14.38 -16.88 9.11
C GLU A 210 -15.23 -18.05 9.63
N ALA A 211 -14.63 -18.99 10.36
CA ALA A 211 -15.37 -20.11 10.96
C ALA A 211 -16.20 -19.63 12.14
N THR A 212 -17.52 -19.59 11.99
CA THR A 212 -18.45 -19.13 13.04
C THR A 212 -18.89 -20.26 13.97
N PHE A 213 -18.98 -21.50 13.46
CA PHE A 213 -19.41 -22.67 14.24
C PHE A 213 -18.93 -23.99 13.59
N GLN A 214 -18.99 -25.07 14.36
CA GLN A 214 -18.62 -26.42 13.93
C GLN A 214 -19.81 -27.37 14.10
N VAL A 215 -20.02 -28.29 13.16
CA VAL A 215 -21.12 -29.27 13.20
C VAL A 215 -20.61 -30.64 12.77
N PRO A 216 -20.93 -31.73 13.50
CA PRO A 216 -20.69 -33.10 13.02
C PRO A 216 -21.65 -33.42 11.87
N GLN A 217 -21.09 -33.85 10.74
CA GLN A 217 -21.81 -34.25 9.53
C GLN A 217 -21.14 -35.54 9.03
N PRO A 218 -21.69 -36.73 9.34
CA PRO A 218 -21.04 -38.01 9.03
C PRO A 218 -20.86 -38.24 7.52
N ASP A 219 -21.62 -37.53 6.68
CA ASP A 219 -21.58 -37.62 5.23
C ASP A 219 -20.49 -36.74 4.57
N LYS A 220 -19.69 -35.99 5.35
CA LYS A 220 -18.72 -35.00 4.84
C LYS A 220 -17.37 -35.08 5.54
N GLU A 221 -16.30 -34.75 4.79
CA GLU A 221 -14.93 -34.67 5.31
C GLU A 221 -14.75 -33.55 6.35
N ASP A 222 -14.01 -33.86 7.41
CA ASP A 222 -13.58 -32.89 8.41
C ASP A 222 -12.78 -31.72 7.84
N GLY A 223 -12.99 -30.53 8.41
CA GLY A 223 -12.37 -29.29 7.93
C GLY A 223 -12.97 -28.72 6.64
N THR A 224 -13.98 -29.37 6.06
CA THR A 224 -14.71 -28.86 4.88
C THR A 224 -15.76 -27.82 5.30
N VAL A 225 -15.97 -26.79 4.48
CA VAL A 225 -17.10 -25.86 4.69
C VAL A 225 -18.41 -26.55 4.31
N PHE A 226 -19.36 -26.65 5.25
CA PHE A 226 -20.65 -27.30 5.00
C PHE A 226 -21.76 -26.32 4.60
N HIS A 227 -21.68 -25.07 5.05
CA HIS A 227 -22.69 -24.03 4.85
C HIS A 227 -22.08 -22.63 5.07
N THR A 228 -22.47 -21.66 4.25
CA THR A 228 -22.11 -20.25 4.38
C THR A 228 -23.30 -19.44 4.89
N GLN A 229 -23.17 -18.83 6.06
CA GLN A 229 -24.18 -17.93 6.63
C GLN A 229 -24.17 -16.55 5.96
N GLN A 230 -22.98 -16.07 5.60
CA GLN A 230 -22.77 -14.77 4.98
C GLN A 230 -21.69 -14.89 3.90
N LYS A 231 -22.00 -14.46 2.68
CA LYS A 231 -21.16 -14.69 1.49
C LYS A 231 -19.90 -13.83 1.52
N GLY A 232 -18.81 -14.38 0.99
CA GLY A 232 -17.50 -13.74 0.92
C GLY A 232 -17.40 -12.77 -0.26
N TRP A 233 -16.55 -11.76 -0.11
CA TRP A 233 -16.26 -10.79 -1.17
C TRP A 233 -14.77 -10.50 -1.27
N ALA A 234 -14.26 -10.56 -2.49
CA ALA A 234 -12.91 -10.14 -2.86
C ALA A 234 -12.97 -8.93 -3.80
N LEU A 235 -12.00 -8.03 -3.68
CA LEU A 235 -11.73 -6.94 -4.62
C LEU A 235 -10.35 -7.16 -5.21
N ASN A 236 -10.24 -7.33 -6.53
CA ASN A 236 -8.95 -7.50 -7.23
C ASN A 236 -8.06 -8.58 -6.58
N GLY A 237 -8.65 -9.72 -6.22
CA GLY A 237 -7.98 -10.84 -5.54
C GLY A 237 -7.78 -10.71 -4.02
N ARG A 238 -7.98 -9.52 -3.44
CA ARG A 238 -7.89 -9.30 -1.98
C ARG A 238 -9.25 -9.51 -1.32
N VAL A 239 -9.32 -10.36 -0.29
CA VAL A 239 -10.54 -10.52 0.52
C VAL A 239 -10.83 -9.20 1.26
N ILE A 240 -12.03 -8.64 1.04
CA ILE A 240 -12.53 -7.42 1.71
C ILE A 240 -13.57 -7.75 2.78
N ARG A 241 -14.26 -8.89 2.64
CA ARG A 241 -15.10 -9.51 3.66
C ARG A 241 -14.98 -11.03 3.56
N ALA A 242 -14.53 -11.68 4.63
CA ALA A 242 -14.50 -13.13 4.69
C ALA A 242 -15.95 -13.69 4.72
N PRO A 243 -16.21 -14.85 4.08
CA PRO A 243 -17.46 -15.57 4.27
C PRO A 243 -17.52 -16.12 5.71
N LYS A 244 -18.69 -16.03 6.33
CA LYS A 244 -18.96 -16.66 7.62
C LYS A 244 -19.46 -18.07 7.39
N VAL A 245 -18.68 -19.05 7.80
CA VAL A 245 -18.86 -20.46 7.43
C VAL A 245 -19.04 -21.36 8.64
N GLY A 246 -19.87 -22.39 8.47
CA GLY A 246 -19.90 -23.57 9.33
C GLY A 246 -18.94 -24.63 8.79
N VAL A 247 -18.07 -25.15 9.65
CA VAL A 247 -17.05 -26.17 9.28
C VAL A 247 -17.47 -27.54 9.82
N VAL A 248 -17.25 -28.59 9.03
CA VAL A 248 -17.48 -29.97 9.49
C VAL A 248 -16.41 -30.36 10.49
N LYS A 249 -16.84 -30.91 11.62
CA LYS A 249 -15.97 -31.61 12.57
C LYS A 249 -16.71 -32.81 13.13
N ASN A 250 -16.44 -33.98 12.57
CA ASN A 250 -16.81 -35.24 13.19
C ASN A 250 -15.89 -35.46 14.40
N SER A 251 -16.46 -35.95 15.50
CA SER A 251 -15.76 -36.09 16.79
C SER A 251 -15.19 -37.50 16.96
#